data_AF-A0A7J3QTT3-F1
#
_entry.id   AF-A0A7J3QTT3-F1
#
_cell.length_a   1.000
_cell.length_b   1.000
_cell.length_c   1.000
_cell.angle_alpha   90.00
_cell.angle_beta   90.00
_cell.angle_gamma   90.00
#
_symmetry.space_group_name_H-M   'P 1'
#
loop_
_entity.id
_entity.type
_entity.pdbx_description
1 polymer ?
#
loop_
_entity_poly.entity_id
_entity_poly.type
_entity_poly.pdbx_seq_one_letter_code
_entity_poly.pdbx_strand_id
1 'polypeptide(L)' 'MRVIADLHIHGRYSRATSHKMSIGEIARFAKIKGLNLVGTGDFTHP' A
#
# COMPACT_ATOMS: atom_id res chain seq x y z
N MET A 1 6.79 5.02 20.72
CA MET A 1 5.72 4.62 19.77
C MET A 1 6.27 3.49 18.91
N ARG A 2 5.59 2.33 18.80
CA ARG A 2 6.06 1.22 17.96
C ARG A 2 5.53 1.40 16.54
N VAL A 3 6.40 1.30 15.53
CA VAL A 3 6.02 1.35 14.11
C VAL A 3 6.09 -0.05 13.53
N ILE A 4 5.04 -0.45 12.80
CA ILE A 4 4.97 -1.66 12.01
C ILE A 4 4.63 -1.22 10.60
N ALA A 5 5.58 -1.41 9.69
CA ALA A 5 5.52 -0.83 8.36
C ALA A 5 5.72 -1.85 7.26
N ASP A 6 5.07 -1.59 6.14
CA ASP A 6 5.27 -2.26 4.85
C ASP A 6 5.59 -1.19 3.81
N LEU A 7 6.85 -1.10 3.39
CA LEU A 7 7.36 0.03 2.61
C LEU A 7 7.59 -0.29 1.14
N HIS A 8 7.43 -1.55 0.74
CA HIS A 8 7.53 -1.98 -0.65
C HIS A 8 6.23 -2.69 -1.04
N ILE A 9 5.33 -1.91 -1.62
CA ILE A 9 4.10 -2.39 -2.22
C ILE A 9 3.98 -1.82 -3.64
N HIS A 10 3.10 -2.44 -4.43
CA HIS A 10 2.72 -1.94 -5.74
C HIS A 10 1.27 -1.48 -5.74
N GLY A 11 1.00 -0.38 -6.43
CA GLY A 11 -0.32 0.19 -6.65
C GLY A 11 -1.01 -0.40 -7.88
N ARG A 12 -2.24 0.05 -8.14
CA ARG A 12 -3.09 -0.44 -9.25
C ARG A 12 -2.49 -0.27 -10.66
N TYR A 13 -1.44 0.53 -10.78
CA TYR A 13 -0.78 0.86 -12.05
C TYR A 13 0.38 -0.08 -12.40
N SER A 14 0.83 -0.88 -11.44
CA SER A 14 1.79 -1.94 -11.71
C SER A 14 1.18 -3.06 -12.53
N ARG A 15 2.02 -3.74 -13.31
CA ARG A 15 1.60 -4.92 -14.09
C ARG A 15 1.40 -6.10 -13.13
N ALA A 16 0.42 -6.95 -13.45
CA ALA A 16 0.08 -8.14 -12.66
C ALA A 16 -0.29 -7.87 -11.18
N THR A 17 -0.73 -6.65 -10.85
CA THR A 17 -1.30 -6.31 -9.53
C THR A 17 -2.81 -6.14 -9.60
N SER A 18 -3.50 -6.33 -8.48
CA SER A 18 -4.94 -6.13 -8.40
C SER A 18 -5.32 -4.67 -8.68
N HIS A 19 -6.36 -4.45 -9.49
CA HIS A 19 -6.94 -3.13 -9.72
C HIS A 19 -7.49 -2.47 -8.44
N LYS A 20 -7.71 -3.25 -7.37
CA LYS A 20 -8.13 -2.74 -6.05
C LYS A 20 -6.98 -2.15 -5.25
N MET A 21 -5.72 -2.21 -5.69
CA MET A 21 -4.56 -1.59 -5.01
C MET A 21 -4.59 -0.05 -5.13
N SER A 22 -5.65 0.56 -4.62
CA SER A 22 -5.86 2.00 -4.47
C SER A 22 -5.38 2.44 -3.09
N ILE A 23 -5.03 3.72 -2.92
CA ILE A 23 -4.64 4.28 -1.61
C ILE A 23 -5.70 3.99 -0.54
N GLY A 24 -6.99 4.10 -0.88
CA GLY A 24 -8.09 3.82 0.06
C GLY A 24 -8.17 2.36 0.50
N GLU A 25 -8.07 1.41 -0.44
CA GLU A 25 -8.08 -0.02 -0.12
C GLU A 25 -6.82 -0.45 0.63
N ILE A 26 -5.65 0.05 0.23
CA ILE A 26 -4.37 -0.18 0.90
C ILE A 26 -4.47 0.31 2.35
N ALA A 27 -4.98 1.52 2.60
CA ALA A 27 -5.16 2.05 3.94
C ALA A 27 -6.17 1.23 4.77
N ARG A 28 -7.26 0.75 4.16
CA ARG A 28 -8.25 -0.11 4.83
C ARG A 28 -7.61 -1.43 5.30
N PHE A 29 -6.90 -2.11 4.41
CA PHE A 29 -6.27 -3.40 4.75
C PHE A 29 -5.01 -3.25 5.59
N ALA A 30 -4.28 -2.13 5.50
CA ALA A 30 -3.18 -1.79 6.41
C ALA A 30 -3.66 -1.79 7.87
N LYS A 31 -4.81 -1.17 8.15
CA LYS A 31 -5.43 -1.19 9.49
C LYS A 31 -5.80 -2.60 9.94
N ILE A 32 -6.40 -3.41 9.06
CA ILE A 32 -6.77 -4.81 9.36
C ILE A 32 -5.52 -5.67 9.64
N LYS A 33 -4.44 -5.47 8.85
CA LYS A 33 -3.15 -6.17 8.99
C LYS A 33 -2.37 -5.70 10.23
N GLY A 34 -2.71 -4.56 10.82
CA GLY A 34 -2.01 -3.98 11.97
C GLY A 34 -0.81 -3.11 11.59
N LEU A 35 -0.74 -2.64 10.34
CA LEU A 35 0.25 -1.67 9.90
C LEU A 35 -0.18 -0.26 10.31
N ASN A 36 0.72 0.48 10.95
CA ASN A 36 0.49 1.90 11.27
C ASN A 36 1.33 2.85 10.40
N LEU A 37 2.11 2.29 9.48
CA LEU A 37 2.77 3.00 8.38
C LEU A 37 2.75 2.09 7.14
N VAL A 38 2.49 2.64 5.97
CA VAL A 38 2.54 1.90 4.70
C VAL A 38 3.11 2.82 3.62
N GLY A 39 4.01 2.30 2.78
CA GLY A 39 4.54 3.03 1.63
C GLY A 39 3.43 3.28 0.59
N THR A 40 3.56 4.34 -0.20
CA THR A 40 2.60 4.62 -1.27
C THR A 40 2.69 3.57 -2.39
N GLY A 41 3.90 3.06 -2.64
CA GLY A 41 4.22 2.27 -3.84
C GLY A 41 4.17 3.13 -5.10
N ASP A 42 4.91 2.73 -6.13
CA ASP A 42 4.80 3.23 -7.51
C ASP A 42 4.74 4.77 -7.68
N PHE A 43 5.38 5.55 -6.80
CA PHE A 43 5.24 7.02 -6.78
C PHE A 43 5.87 7.70 -8.01
N THR A 44 6.67 6.97 -8.79
CA THR A 44 7.26 7.41 -10.05
C THR A 44 6.44 6.98 -11.27
N HIS A 45 5.27 6.36 -11.08
CA HIS A 45 4.35 6.07 -12.18
C HIS A 45 3.82 7.41 -12.75
N PRO A 46 3.90 7.62 -14.08
CA PRO A 46 3.50 8.87 -14.73
C PRO A 46 2.00 9.15 -14.64
#